data_AF-A0A248YNN7-F1
#
_entry.id   AF-A0A248YNN7-F1
#
_cell.length_a   1.000
_cell.length_b   1.000
_cell.length_c   1.000
_cell.angle_alpha   90.00
_cell.angle_beta   90.00
_cell.angle_gamma   90.00
#
_symmetry.space_group_name_H-M   'P 1'
#
loop_
_entity.id
_entity.type
_entity.pdbx_description
1 polymer ?
#
loop_
_entity_poly.entity_id
_entity_poly.type
_entity_poly.pdbx_seq_one_letter_code
_entity_poly.pdbx_strand_id
1 'polypeptide(L)'
;MTVRLIGGEMLNWSDLDGRHGPGPVRGAALSPLLALARGRTLVAGPHHPDLLDGLPDGDLTLLVRGVPDADALAERYRHRPRITVCCGGPEKLPAQPPYDTVIALDGLRRLASAEGAQLPWAEGLELLLAALRPGGRLLLGMENLLGLHRLVALPRERTDTDWGTPEEYDPSRPAGLRRVLAYLDGAGLTVTDSYAGFPGAYEPTVLLGADVLADAAITGFLESTLAVACAPAEAVLTDPVRLATDALRHGMAGELAPGWVLLARRRADDGSDDPDRGSGARPAAGADPPGGQPPAAVLATAEPTGVLRPAAAGGWLRRPAGSAADGVAVPAGPTLWRVLLTACLRHDLPAVRDLLRDWQAGNAAGVPADRLIVEPGGRLVPLAPAGDPAAALRRCAALLLAGDHPHPWPAATGEAELAAILAGMAGRDPASAEPAGAGPGPVVPAGREPDPAAGSAPGAPGERERRPDMPAFRELVRTRDRLVAELAAARAAADAWERLVAERERSLVEARRTIDLLSAAGPARAGRALLGGARAARGSARSVVRRWSGRG
;
A
#
# COMPACT_ATOMS: atom_id res chain seq x y z
N MET A 1 -3.75 -24.74 26.26
CA MET A 1 -3.02 -23.53 26.69
C MET A 1 -4.06 -22.51 27.12
N THR A 2 -3.91 -21.83 28.25
CA THR A 2 -4.94 -20.91 28.77
C THR A 2 -4.64 -19.47 28.39
N VAL A 3 -5.64 -18.78 27.83
CA VAL A 3 -5.59 -17.32 27.62
C VAL A 3 -5.44 -16.63 28.97
N ARG A 4 -4.58 -15.61 29.04
CA ARG A 4 -4.44 -14.75 30.21
C ARG A 4 -5.14 -13.42 29.95
N LEU A 5 -6.29 -13.24 30.60
CA LEU A 5 -7.00 -11.97 30.70
C LEU A 5 -6.20 -11.03 31.62
N ILE A 6 -5.77 -9.87 31.13
CA ILE A 6 -4.92 -8.90 31.87
C ILE A 6 -5.64 -7.59 32.22
N GLY A 7 -6.84 -7.36 31.67
CA GLY A 7 -7.66 -6.17 31.83
C GLY A 7 -7.76 -5.32 30.56
N GLY A 8 -8.95 -4.79 30.29
CA GLY A 8 -9.25 -4.01 29.08
C GLY A 8 -9.57 -4.88 27.86
N GLU A 9 -10.07 -6.09 28.07
CA GLU A 9 -10.41 -7.03 27.01
C GLU A 9 -11.69 -6.63 26.26
N MET A 10 -11.73 -6.90 24.97
CA MET A 10 -12.92 -6.70 24.14
C MET A 10 -13.59 -8.06 23.88
N LEU A 11 -14.70 -8.31 24.57
CA LEU A 11 -15.33 -9.64 24.63
C LEU A 11 -15.85 -10.17 23.29
N ASN A 12 -16.37 -9.29 22.43
CA ASN A 12 -17.00 -9.67 21.15
C ASN A 12 -16.27 -9.09 19.93
N TRP A 13 -14.98 -8.76 20.10
CA TRP A 13 -14.20 -8.07 19.07
C TRP A 13 -13.12 -8.98 18.49
N SER A 14 -12.97 -8.96 17.18
CA SER A 14 -11.87 -9.61 16.48
C SER A 14 -11.20 -8.61 15.54
N ASP A 15 -9.89 -8.46 15.70
CA ASP A 15 -9.04 -7.81 14.70
C ASP A 15 -8.57 -8.83 13.63
N LEU A 16 -8.55 -10.13 13.96
CA LEU A 16 -8.05 -11.17 13.05
C LEU A 16 -9.02 -11.50 11.90
N ASP A 17 -10.32 -11.35 12.09
CA ASP A 17 -11.32 -11.68 11.08
C ASP A 17 -11.51 -10.60 10.00
N GLY A 18 -10.96 -9.40 10.23
CA GLY A 18 -11.06 -8.26 9.33
C GLY A 18 -12.46 -7.66 9.16
N ARG A 19 -13.46 -8.08 9.96
CA ARG A 19 -14.84 -7.60 9.80
C ARG A 19 -15.03 -6.15 10.21
N HIS A 20 -14.27 -5.71 11.22
CA HIS A 20 -14.46 -4.38 11.82
C HIS A 20 -13.42 -3.33 11.37
N GLY A 21 -12.45 -3.72 10.54
CA GLY A 21 -11.37 -2.83 10.09
C GLY A 21 -10.40 -3.50 9.10
N PRO A 22 -9.15 -3.03 8.98
CA PRO A 22 -8.23 -3.49 7.93
C PRO A 22 -7.72 -4.93 8.10
N GLY A 23 -8.14 -5.65 9.15
CA GLY A 23 -7.60 -6.96 9.51
C GLY A 23 -6.21 -6.89 10.15
N PRO A 24 -5.61 -8.04 10.47
CA PRO A 24 -4.29 -8.10 11.08
C PRO A 24 -3.19 -7.76 10.08
N VAL A 25 -2.04 -7.31 10.59
CA VAL A 25 -0.85 -7.15 9.74
C VAL A 25 -0.44 -8.52 9.18
N ARG A 26 -0.16 -8.58 7.88
CA ARG A 26 0.12 -9.80 7.11
C ARG A 26 1.08 -9.52 5.95
N GLY A 27 1.40 -10.55 5.17
CA GLY A 27 2.22 -10.45 3.96
C GLY A 27 3.60 -11.08 4.10
N ALA A 28 3.95 -11.94 3.13
CA ALA A 28 5.18 -12.73 3.17
C ALA A 28 6.47 -11.89 3.23
N ALA A 29 6.43 -10.62 2.80
CA ALA A 29 7.58 -9.72 2.84
C ALA A 29 8.05 -9.38 4.26
N LEU A 30 7.19 -9.53 5.28
CA LEU A 30 7.55 -9.27 6.67
C LEU A 30 8.31 -10.44 7.32
N SER A 31 8.17 -11.66 6.79
CA SER A 31 8.72 -12.88 7.38
C SER A 31 10.24 -12.82 7.62
N PRO A 32 11.07 -12.32 6.67
CA PRO A 32 12.51 -12.21 6.90
C PRO A 32 12.89 -11.26 8.05
N LEU A 33 12.06 -10.25 8.34
CA LEU A 33 12.27 -9.33 9.47
C LEU A 33 11.86 -9.98 10.80
N LEU A 34 10.76 -10.75 10.81
CA LEU A 34 10.34 -11.51 11.99
C LEU A 34 11.37 -12.59 12.38
N ALA A 35 12.05 -13.18 11.40
CA ALA A 35 13.16 -14.10 11.62
C ALA A 35 14.37 -13.45 12.32
N LEU A 36 14.40 -12.13 12.52
CA LEU A 36 15.41 -11.41 13.31
C LEU A 36 15.09 -11.35 14.81
N ALA A 37 13.90 -11.79 15.23
CA ALA A 37 13.51 -11.85 16.63
C ALA A 37 14.41 -12.80 17.42
N ARG A 38 14.80 -12.41 18.63
CA ARG A 38 15.70 -13.21 19.48
C ARG A 38 15.21 -13.20 20.92
N GLY A 39 15.48 -14.31 21.61
CA GLY A 39 15.19 -14.45 23.03
C GLY A 39 13.70 -14.32 23.34
N ARG A 40 13.40 -13.72 24.48
CA ARG A 40 12.03 -13.46 24.94
C ARG A 40 11.39 -12.38 24.09
N THR A 41 10.31 -12.72 23.39
CA THR A 41 9.70 -11.85 22.38
C THR A 41 8.27 -11.49 22.74
N LEU A 42 7.96 -10.19 22.76
CA LEU A 42 6.59 -9.69 22.81
C LEU A 42 6.13 -9.35 21.39
N VAL A 43 5.00 -9.91 20.98
CA VAL A 43 4.28 -9.49 19.77
C VAL A 43 3.04 -8.72 20.21
N ALA A 44 3.06 -7.41 19.99
CA ALA A 44 2.03 -6.48 20.42
C ALA A 44 1.11 -6.12 19.25
N GLY A 45 -0.18 -6.40 19.41
CA GLY A 45 -1.22 -6.07 18.44
C GLY A 45 -1.49 -7.20 17.44
N PRO A 46 -2.45 -7.00 16.53
CA PRO A 46 -3.00 -8.09 15.73
C PRO A 46 -2.09 -8.42 14.55
N HIS A 47 -1.48 -9.61 14.61
CA HIS A 47 -0.64 -10.17 13.56
C HIS A 47 -1.29 -11.44 13.02
N HIS A 48 -1.23 -11.62 11.69
CA HIS A 48 -1.82 -12.80 11.07
C HIS A 48 -1.10 -14.08 11.54
N PRO A 49 -1.81 -15.18 11.82
CA PRO A 49 -1.20 -16.41 12.31
C PRO A 49 -0.04 -16.93 11.45
N ASP A 50 -0.10 -16.79 10.14
CA ASP A 50 0.98 -17.24 9.24
C ASP A 50 2.30 -16.47 9.46
N LEU A 51 2.25 -15.21 9.90
CA LEU A 51 3.44 -14.46 10.30
C LEU A 51 4.01 -14.98 11.62
N LEU A 52 3.11 -15.28 12.56
CA LEU A 52 3.46 -15.79 13.89
C LEU A 52 4.07 -17.20 13.82
N ASP A 53 3.63 -18.04 12.89
CA ASP A 53 4.21 -19.35 12.62
C ASP A 53 5.68 -19.26 12.17
N GLY A 54 6.05 -18.17 11.48
CA GLY A 54 7.41 -17.90 11.03
C GLY A 54 8.36 -17.39 12.11
N LEU A 55 7.86 -17.10 13.32
CA LEU A 55 8.71 -16.67 14.43
C LEU A 55 9.55 -17.84 14.97
N PRO A 56 10.83 -17.59 15.31
CA PRO A 56 11.71 -18.61 15.85
C PRO A 56 11.14 -19.19 17.14
N ASP A 57 11.43 -20.47 17.40
CA ASP A 57 11.07 -21.09 18.66
C ASP A 57 11.72 -20.35 19.84
N GLY A 58 10.88 -19.83 20.74
CA GLY A 58 11.30 -18.98 21.84
C GLY A 58 10.22 -18.84 22.90
N ASP A 59 10.51 -18.05 23.93
CA ASP A 59 9.51 -17.58 24.90
C ASP A 59 8.75 -16.41 24.25
N LEU A 60 7.56 -16.69 23.72
CA LEU A 60 6.74 -15.73 22.99
C LEU A 60 5.56 -15.30 23.84
N THR A 61 5.33 -13.99 23.93
CA THR A 61 4.10 -13.42 24.48
C THR A 61 3.34 -12.72 23.36
N LEU A 62 2.13 -13.17 23.07
CA LEU A 62 1.23 -12.58 22.09
C LEU A 62 0.22 -11.70 22.84
N LEU A 63 0.21 -10.40 22.57
CA LEU A 63 -0.76 -9.47 23.13
C LEU A 63 -1.78 -9.07 22.07
N VAL A 64 -3.04 -9.43 22.32
CA VAL A 64 -4.20 -9.02 21.53
C VAL A 64 -5.25 -8.38 22.45
N ARG A 65 -6.18 -7.61 21.89
CA ARG A 65 -7.23 -6.94 22.67
C ARG A 65 -8.57 -7.66 22.63
N GLY A 66 -8.81 -8.50 21.62
CA GLY A 66 -10.05 -9.28 21.46
C GLY A 66 -9.97 -10.65 22.13
N VAL A 67 -11.03 -11.04 22.87
CA VAL A 67 -11.13 -12.40 23.45
C VAL A 67 -11.23 -13.48 22.37
N PRO A 68 -12.05 -13.34 21.30
CA PRO A 68 -12.09 -14.30 20.20
C PRO A 68 -10.72 -14.54 19.55
N ASP A 69 -9.93 -13.49 19.38
CA ASP A 69 -8.57 -13.58 18.82
C ASP A 69 -7.64 -14.35 19.77
N ALA A 70 -7.73 -14.05 21.07
CA ALA A 70 -6.92 -14.71 22.08
C ALA A 70 -7.21 -16.22 22.15
N ASP A 71 -8.49 -16.59 22.13
CA ASP A 71 -8.92 -18.00 22.14
C ASP A 71 -8.46 -18.73 20.86
N ALA A 72 -8.60 -18.11 19.69
CA ALA A 72 -8.15 -18.68 18.42
C ALA A 72 -6.62 -18.91 18.41
N LEU A 73 -5.84 -17.94 18.90
CA LEU A 73 -4.39 -18.07 19.00
C LEU A 73 -3.98 -19.13 20.04
N ALA A 74 -4.65 -19.18 21.20
CA ALA A 74 -4.36 -20.17 22.24
C ALA A 74 -4.66 -21.61 21.76
N GLU A 75 -5.71 -21.80 20.98
CA GLU A 75 -6.02 -23.10 20.37
C GLU A 75 -5.00 -23.47 19.28
N ARG A 76 -4.68 -22.56 18.35
CA ARG A 76 -3.67 -22.81 17.30
C ARG A 76 -2.32 -23.22 17.91
N TYR A 77 -1.89 -22.51 18.94
CA TYR A 77 -0.58 -22.71 19.57
C TYR A 77 -0.61 -23.62 20.80
N ARG A 78 -1.69 -24.39 21.02
CA ARG A 78 -1.80 -25.31 22.17
C ARG A 78 -0.63 -26.31 22.31
N HIS A 79 0.04 -26.60 21.19
CA HIS A 79 1.18 -27.52 21.10
C HIS A 79 2.53 -26.84 21.37
N ARG A 80 2.59 -25.51 21.50
CA ARG A 80 3.81 -24.72 21.79
C ARG A 80 3.73 -24.16 23.21
N PRO A 81 4.22 -24.89 24.24
CA PRO A 81 4.05 -24.50 25.65
C PRO A 81 4.82 -23.24 26.07
N ARG A 82 5.72 -22.73 25.21
CA ARG A 82 6.49 -21.49 25.43
C ARG A 82 5.82 -20.26 24.83
N ILE A 83 4.61 -20.39 24.30
CA ILE A 83 3.80 -19.26 23.87
C ILE A 83 2.84 -18.93 25.01
N THR A 84 2.70 -17.65 25.33
CA THR A 84 1.69 -17.10 26.23
C THR A 84 0.81 -16.16 25.43
N VAL A 85 -0.52 -16.33 25.51
CA VAL A 85 -1.47 -15.40 24.89
C VAL A 85 -2.10 -14.54 25.98
N CYS A 86 -1.88 -13.23 25.89
CA CYS A 86 -2.46 -12.20 26.74
C CYS A 86 -3.57 -11.48 25.99
N CYS A 87 -4.72 -11.31 26.64
CA CYS A 87 -5.84 -10.53 26.14
C CYS A 87 -6.03 -9.29 27.02
N GLY A 88 -5.97 -8.10 26.43
CA GLY A 88 -6.22 -6.82 27.13
C GLY A 88 -5.38 -5.66 26.64
N GLY A 89 -5.36 -4.58 27.43
CA GLY A 89 -4.56 -3.37 27.16
C GLY A 89 -3.09 -3.53 27.53
N PRO A 90 -2.16 -2.90 26.78
CA PRO A 90 -0.73 -3.06 27.03
C PRO A 90 -0.31 -2.49 28.39
N GLU A 91 -1.03 -1.51 28.94
CA GLU A 91 -0.81 -0.92 30.27
C GLU A 91 -1.01 -1.89 31.43
N LYS A 92 -1.63 -3.04 31.16
CA LYS A 92 -1.81 -4.12 32.13
C LYS A 92 -0.84 -5.27 31.93
N LEU A 93 0.09 -5.15 30.97
CA LEU A 93 1.14 -6.15 30.81
C LEU A 93 1.88 -6.28 32.15
N PRO A 94 2.02 -7.52 32.66
CA PRO A 94 2.66 -7.73 33.93
C PRO A 94 4.11 -7.25 33.87
N ALA A 95 4.57 -6.59 34.93
CA ALA A 95 5.99 -6.30 35.13
C ALA A 95 6.75 -7.62 35.26
N GLN A 96 7.16 -8.16 34.12
CA GLN A 96 7.92 -9.40 33.98
C GLN A 96 9.33 -9.04 33.50
N PRO A 97 10.32 -9.96 33.57
CA PRO A 97 11.64 -9.63 33.07
C PRO A 97 11.54 -9.05 31.66
N PRO A 98 12.24 -7.96 31.36
CA PRO A 98 12.04 -7.21 30.13
C PRO A 98 12.34 -8.09 28.90
N TYR A 99 11.62 -7.84 27.82
CA TYR A 99 11.71 -8.60 26.57
C TYR A 99 13.01 -8.27 25.83
N ASP A 100 13.56 -9.27 25.16
CA ASP A 100 14.74 -9.13 24.30
C ASP A 100 14.34 -8.53 22.94
N THR A 101 13.12 -8.85 22.48
CA THR A 101 12.53 -8.33 21.24
C THR A 101 11.08 -7.89 21.48
N VAL A 102 10.69 -6.73 20.99
CA VAL A 102 9.30 -6.27 20.90
C VAL A 102 8.93 -6.06 19.43
N ILE A 103 7.80 -6.60 19.01
CA ILE A 103 7.28 -6.54 17.63
C ILE A 103 5.91 -5.88 17.66
N ALA A 104 5.75 -4.75 17.00
CA ALA A 104 4.50 -4.01 16.86
C ALA A 104 4.33 -3.57 15.39
N LEU A 105 4.25 -4.53 14.46
CA LEU A 105 4.17 -4.24 13.02
C LEU A 105 2.84 -3.61 12.59
N ASP A 106 1.80 -3.77 13.41
CA ASP A 106 0.52 -3.11 13.21
C ASP A 106 0.48 -1.67 13.77
N GLY A 107 1.59 -1.20 14.33
CA GLY A 107 1.69 0.09 15.00
C GLY A 107 1.13 0.09 16.42
N LEU A 108 0.86 1.29 16.93
CA LEU A 108 0.50 1.49 18.35
C LEU A 108 -1.00 1.71 18.56
N ARG A 109 -1.72 2.20 17.53
CA ARG A 109 -3.14 2.54 17.63
C ARG A 109 -4.02 1.37 18.01
N ARG A 110 -3.80 0.20 17.42
CA ARG A 110 -4.64 -1.00 17.69
C ARG A 110 -4.18 -1.81 18.90
N LEU A 111 -3.31 -1.24 19.74
CA LEU A 111 -3.02 -1.78 21.06
C LEU A 111 -4.06 -1.33 22.10
N ALA A 112 -4.64 -0.14 21.92
CA ALA A 112 -5.68 0.36 22.79
C ALA A 112 -6.99 -0.42 22.60
N SER A 113 -7.69 -0.67 23.71
CA SER A 113 -9.03 -1.27 23.74
C SER A 113 -10.09 -0.18 23.91
N ALA A 114 -11.34 -0.45 23.53
CA ALA A 114 -12.45 0.46 23.79
C ALA A 114 -12.68 0.73 25.29
N GLU A 115 -12.36 -0.24 26.16
CA GLU A 115 -12.49 -0.11 27.62
C GLU A 115 -11.17 0.25 28.32
N GLY A 116 -10.07 0.34 27.56
CA GLY A 116 -8.73 0.63 28.06
C GLY A 116 -8.36 2.11 28.00
N ALA A 117 -7.16 2.44 28.50
CA ALA A 117 -6.62 3.79 28.37
C ALA A 117 -6.39 4.13 26.89
N GLN A 118 -6.93 5.27 26.43
CA GLN A 118 -6.64 5.79 25.09
C GLN A 118 -5.30 6.52 25.13
N LEU A 119 -4.22 5.77 25.01
CA LEU A 119 -2.86 6.31 25.08
C LEU A 119 -2.55 7.10 23.80
N PRO A 120 -2.03 8.34 23.91
CA PRO A 120 -1.34 9.00 22.81
C PRO A 120 -0.20 8.12 22.27
N TRP A 121 0.18 8.34 21.03
CA TRP A 121 1.23 7.59 20.34
C TRP A 121 2.54 7.56 21.14
N ALA A 122 2.96 8.70 21.70
CA ALA A 122 4.16 8.78 22.54
C ALA A 122 4.08 7.88 23.78
N GLU A 123 2.97 7.94 24.52
CA GLU A 123 2.78 7.13 25.73
C GLU A 123 2.69 5.63 25.39
N GLY A 124 2.06 5.28 24.27
CA GLY A 124 2.03 3.91 23.77
C GLY A 124 3.43 3.38 23.45
N LEU A 125 4.30 4.21 22.86
CA LEU A 125 5.67 3.85 22.57
C LEU A 125 6.49 3.70 23.87
N GLU A 126 6.41 4.68 24.77
CA GLU A 126 7.08 4.63 26.08
C GLU A 126 6.75 3.35 26.85
N LEU A 127 5.48 2.93 26.77
CA LEU A 127 5.03 1.71 27.41
C LEU A 127 5.66 0.44 26.82
N LEU A 128 5.79 0.35 25.49
CA LEU A 128 6.52 -0.75 24.84
C LEU A 128 8.02 -0.70 25.17
N LEU A 129 8.60 0.50 25.27
CA LEU A 129 10.01 0.66 25.62
C LEU A 129 10.31 0.30 27.07
N ALA A 130 9.38 0.53 27.99
CA ALA A 130 9.48 0.07 29.37
C ALA A 130 9.52 -1.47 29.47
N ALA A 131 8.83 -2.15 28.56
CA ALA A 131 8.84 -3.61 28.46
C ALA A 131 10.10 -4.15 27.75
N LEU A 132 10.80 -3.34 26.95
CA LEU A 132 11.99 -3.73 26.19
C LEU A 132 13.26 -3.58 27.03
N ARG A 133 14.10 -4.60 27.12
CA ARG A 133 15.35 -4.50 27.89
C ARG A 133 16.34 -3.50 27.25
N PRO A 134 17.26 -2.89 28.02
CA PRO A 134 18.41 -2.19 27.45
C PRO A 134 19.18 -3.10 26.48
N GLY A 135 19.52 -2.60 25.29
CA GLY A 135 20.13 -3.40 24.22
C GLY A 135 19.16 -4.29 23.43
N GLY A 136 17.87 -4.35 23.82
CA GLY A 136 16.82 -5.11 23.13
C GLY A 136 16.42 -4.52 21.77
N ARG A 137 15.71 -5.31 20.96
CA ARG A 137 15.27 -4.93 19.61
C ARG A 137 13.79 -4.55 19.58
N LEU A 138 13.46 -3.49 18.87
CA LEU A 138 12.11 -3.07 18.53
C LEU A 138 11.91 -3.21 17.01
N LEU A 139 10.88 -3.93 16.59
CA LEU A 139 10.39 -3.94 15.22
C LEU A 139 9.03 -3.22 15.19
N LEU A 140 9.02 -1.99 14.69
CA LEU A 140 7.85 -1.10 14.72
C LEU A 140 7.33 -0.87 13.31
N GLY A 141 6.05 -1.18 13.07
CA GLY A 141 5.35 -0.77 11.86
C GLY A 141 4.63 0.55 12.07
N MET A 142 4.57 1.38 11.03
CA MET A 142 3.86 2.65 11.05
C MET A 142 3.17 2.88 9.71
N GLU A 143 1.88 3.17 9.74
CA GLU A 143 1.17 3.67 8.57
C GLU A 143 1.64 5.09 8.24
N ASN A 144 1.92 5.37 6.97
CA ASN A 144 2.19 6.74 6.52
C ASN A 144 0.89 7.44 6.16
N LEU A 145 0.52 8.50 6.89
CA LEU A 145 -0.73 9.24 6.59
C LEU A 145 -0.68 10.00 5.26
N LEU A 146 0.52 10.24 4.72
CA LEU A 146 0.73 10.82 3.39
C LEU A 146 1.15 9.75 2.36
N GLY A 147 0.97 8.48 2.71
CA GLY A 147 1.33 7.36 1.86
C GLY A 147 0.49 7.29 0.59
N LEU A 148 1.06 6.76 -0.49
CA LEU A 148 0.41 6.63 -1.79
C LEU A 148 -0.96 5.94 -1.71
N HIS A 149 -1.11 4.96 -0.83
CA HIS A 149 -2.37 4.23 -0.64
C HIS A 149 -3.54 5.15 -0.25
N ARG A 150 -3.27 6.23 0.49
CA ARG A 150 -4.29 7.24 0.84
C ARG A 150 -4.53 8.26 -0.26
N LEU A 151 -3.52 8.55 -1.07
CA LEU A 151 -3.63 9.52 -2.18
C LEU A 151 -4.47 8.98 -3.34
N VAL A 152 -4.46 7.66 -3.55
CA VAL A 152 -5.23 6.99 -4.62
C VAL A 152 -6.55 6.41 -4.15
N ALA A 153 -6.72 6.20 -2.84
CA ALA A 153 -7.93 5.61 -2.30
C ALA A 153 -9.10 6.60 -2.37
N LEU A 154 -10.29 6.03 -2.55
CA LEU A 154 -11.53 6.74 -2.24
C LEU A 154 -11.59 7.02 -0.72
N PRO A 155 -12.31 8.08 -0.28
CA PRO A 155 -12.51 8.33 1.14
C PRO A 155 -13.00 7.06 1.85
N ARG A 156 -12.28 6.65 2.90
CA ARG A 156 -12.62 5.45 3.65
C ARG A 156 -13.95 5.65 4.39
N GLU A 157 -14.84 4.68 4.30
CA GLU A 157 -15.97 4.61 5.23
C GLU A 157 -15.42 4.38 6.64
N ARG A 158 -15.95 5.14 7.62
CA ARG A 158 -15.59 4.89 9.02
C ARG A 158 -16.07 3.51 9.40
N THR A 159 -15.19 2.73 10.00
CA THR A 159 -15.55 1.39 10.51
C THR A 159 -15.63 1.43 12.03
N ASP A 160 -16.14 0.35 12.61
CA ASP A 160 -16.25 0.25 14.07
C ASP A 160 -14.88 0.40 14.74
N THR A 161 -13.74 0.13 14.09
CA THR A 161 -12.38 0.35 14.66
C THR A 161 -12.02 1.81 14.97
N ASP A 162 -12.82 2.78 14.53
CA ASP A 162 -12.45 4.20 14.52
C ASP A 162 -12.96 4.97 15.76
N TRP A 163 -13.05 4.31 16.92
CA TRP A 163 -13.49 4.95 18.18
C TRP A 163 -12.43 5.84 18.85
N GLY A 164 -11.14 5.53 18.66
CA GLY A 164 -10.03 6.26 19.27
C GLY A 164 -9.78 7.61 18.60
N THR A 165 -9.01 8.50 19.24
CA THR A 165 -8.53 9.72 18.58
C THR A 165 -7.78 9.32 17.30
N PRO A 166 -8.21 9.81 16.11
CA PRO A 166 -7.51 9.46 14.88
C PRO A 166 -6.05 9.91 14.97
N GLU A 167 -5.13 9.06 14.54
CA GLU A 167 -3.68 9.33 14.60
C GLU A 167 -3.26 10.62 13.87
N GLU A 168 -4.09 11.12 12.96
CA GLU A 168 -3.89 12.37 12.22
C GLU A 168 -4.02 13.61 13.11
N TYR A 169 -4.74 13.47 14.23
CA TYR A 169 -4.99 14.53 15.20
C TYR A 169 -4.27 14.32 16.52
N ASP A 170 -3.45 13.26 16.64
CA ASP A 170 -2.59 13.06 17.81
C ASP A 170 -1.33 13.94 17.69
N PRO A 171 -1.17 14.98 18.52
CA PRO A 171 -0.02 15.88 18.44
C PRO A 171 1.30 15.20 18.85
N SER A 172 1.24 14.07 19.56
CA SER A 172 2.41 13.32 19.99
C SER A 172 2.98 12.42 18.89
N ARG A 173 2.20 12.16 17.84
CA ARG A 173 2.62 11.29 16.73
C ARG A 173 3.53 12.05 15.74
N PRO A 174 4.76 11.57 15.49
CA PRO A 174 5.66 12.24 14.56
C PRO A 174 5.12 12.20 13.12
N ALA A 175 5.04 13.37 12.47
CA ALA A 175 4.61 13.48 11.07
C ALA A 175 5.78 13.25 10.10
N GLY A 176 5.77 12.11 9.40
CA GLY A 176 6.77 11.76 8.38
C GLY A 176 7.99 11.01 8.90
N LEU A 177 8.68 10.29 8.01
CA LEU A 177 9.76 9.36 8.37
C LEU A 177 10.89 10.05 9.14
N ARG A 178 11.38 11.20 8.66
CA ARG A 178 12.45 11.94 9.32
C ARG A 178 12.11 12.32 10.77
N ARG A 179 10.87 12.71 11.05
CA ARG A 179 10.44 13.06 12.42
C ARG A 179 10.31 11.82 13.29
N VAL A 180 9.85 10.71 12.74
CA VAL A 180 9.83 9.42 13.44
C VAL A 180 11.24 9.00 13.83
N LEU A 181 12.19 9.02 12.90
CA LEU A 181 13.59 8.64 13.17
C LEU A 181 14.20 9.52 14.27
N ALA A 182 14.01 10.84 14.20
CA ALA A 182 14.48 11.77 15.24
C ALA A 182 13.79 11.54 16.59
N TYR A 183 12.50 11.20 16.59
CA TYR A 183 11.77 10.89 17.81
C TYR A 183 12.31 9.61 18.47
N LEU A 184 12.47 8.53 17.69
CA LEU A 184 13.02 7.27 18.20
C LEU A 184 14.45 7.47 18.75
N ASP A 185 15.26 8.28 18.07
CA ASP A 185 16.59 8.67 18.54
C ASP A 185 16.53 9.37 19.90
N GLY A 186 15.66 10.37 20.05
CA GLY A 186 15.42 11.09 21.31
C GLY A 186 14.87 10.19 22.42
N ALA A 187 14.13 9.14 22.08
CA ALA A 187 13.59 8.14 23.00
C ALA A 187 14.62 7.06 23.42
N GLY A 188 15.91 7.22 23.09
CA GLY A 188 16.95 6.29 23.49
C GLY A 188 17.09 5.06 22.58
N LEU A 189 16.49 5.08 21.38
CA LEU A 189 16.65 4.02 20.39
C LEU A 189 17.70 4.41 19.33
N THR A 190 18.39 3.42 18.80
CA THR A 190 19.20 3.56 17.58
C THR A 190 18.51 2.77 16.48
N VAL A 191 17.94 3.47 15.49
CA VAL A 191 17.35 2.81 14.32
C VAL A 191 18.47 2.24 13.46
N THR A 192 18.50 0.91 13.31
CA THR A 192 19.51 0.24 12.48
C THR A 192 19.08 0.19 11.04
N ASP A 193 17.78 -0.01 10.79
CA ASP A 193 17.23 -0.17 9.45
C ASP A 193 15.82 0.42 9.35
N SER A 194 15.49 0.99 8.20
CA SER A 194 14.16 1.50 7.87
C SER A 194 13.74 1.01 6.49
N TYR A 195 12.53 0.48 6.40
CA TYR A 195 11.97 -0.05 5.17
C TYR A 195 10.71 0.70 4.77
N ALA A 196 10.64 1.08 3.50
CA ALA A 196 9.43 1.55 2.84
C ALA A 196 8.57 0.36 2.37
N GLY A 197 7.33 0.28 2.81
CA GLY A 197 6.39 -0.80 2.49
C GLY A 197 5.38 -0.43 1.40
N PHE A 198 5.20 -1.33 0.42
CA PHE A 198 4.25 -1.19 -0.68
C PHE A 198 3.46 -2.51 -0.90
N PRO A 199 2.22 -2.46 -1.41
CA PRO A 199 1.41 -1.27 -1.72
C PRO A 199 0.62 -0.72 -0.51
N GLY A 200 0.70 -1.38 0.65
CA GLY A 200 -0.02 -0.98 1.86
C GLY A 200 0.84 -1.12 3.11
N ALA A 201 0.39 -0.50 4.20
CA ALA A 201 1.06 -0.58 5.50
C ALA A 201 0.85 -1.94 6.20
N TYR A 202 -0.34 -2.54 6.05
CA TYR A 202 -0.74 -3.76 6.77
C TYR A 202 -0.54 -5.05 5.97
N GLU A 203 -0.39 -4.95 4.65
CA GLU A 203 -0.08 -6.09 3.76
C GLU A 203 0.97 -5.69 2.71
N PRO A 204 2.21 -5.37 3.13
CA PRO A 204 3.26 -5.07 2.18
C PRO A 204 3.68 -6.35 1.44
N THR A 205 3.72 -6.26 0.11
CA THR A 205 4.35 -7.28 -0.76
C THR A 205 5.78 -6.90 -1.11
N VAL A 206 6.19 -5.66 -0.83
CA VAL A 206 7.56 -5.16 -1.04
C VAL A 206 7.98 -4.31 0.15
N LEU A 207 9.20 -4.53 0.65
CA LEU A 207 9.88 -3.72 1.65
C LEU A 207 11.24 -3.27 1.09
N LEU A 208 11.44 -1.96 0.91
CA LEU A 208 12.66 -1.41 0.34
C LEU A 208 13.43 -0.60 1.39
N GLY A 209 14.67 -0.98 1.66
CA GLY A 209 15.57 -0.20 2.52
C GLY A 209 16.05 1.09 1.84
N ALA A 210 16.51 2.04 2.65
CA ALA A 210 16.97 3.34 2.18
C ALA A 210 18.11 3.25 1.14
N ASP A 211 19.09 2.35 1.36
CA ASP A 211 20.21 2.17 0.44
C ASP A 211 19.77 1.64 -0.92
N VAL A 212 18.78 0.74 -0.94
CA VAL A 212 18.20 0.19 -2.17
C VAL A 212 17.47 1.30 -2.93
N LEU A 213 16.69 2.12 -2.23
CA LEU A 213 15.96 3.24 -2.83
C LEU A 213 16.88 4.34 -3.39
N ALA A 214 18.06 4.52 -2.78
CA ALA A 214 19.03 5.53 -3.20
C ALA A 214 19.88 5.09 -4.41
N ASP A 215 19.90 3.81 -4.75
CA ASP A 215 20.75 3.29 -5.83
C ASP A 215 20.13 3.49 -7.22
N ALA A 216 20.69 4.46 -7.95
CA ALA A 216 20.30 4.80 -9.30
C ALA A 216 20.55 3.67 -10.33
N ALA A 217 21.48 2.75 -10.06
CA ALA A 217 21.83 1.69 -10.99
C ALA A 217 20.69 0.68 -11.16
N ILE A 218 19.94 0.41 -10.09
CA ILE A 218 18.84 -0.56 -10.08
C ILE A 218 17.45 0.09 -10.16
N THR A 219 17.35 1.39 -10.46
CA THR A 219 16.06 2.09 -10.52
C THR A 219 15.08 1.41 -11.48
N GLY A 220 15.52 0.92 -12.65
CA GLY A 220 14.61 0.21 -13.56
C GLY A 220 14.06 -1.10 -12.98
N PHE A 221 14.88 -1.83 -12.23
CA PHE A 221 14.43 -3.02 -11.50
C PHE A 221 13.39 -2.67 -10.42
N LEU A 222 13.61 -1.58 -9.69
CA LEU A 222 12.68 -1.10 -8.67
C LEU A 222 11.38 -0.55 -9.28
N GLU A 223 11.45 0.20 -10.38
CA GLU A 223 10.26 0.65 -11.14
C GLU A 223 9.40 -0.57 -11.53
N SER A 224 10.03 -1.61 -12.08
CA SER A 224 9.36 -2.85 -12.46
C SER A 224 8.74 -3.59 -11.27
N THR A 225 9.43 -3.57 -10.13
CA THR A 225 8.97 -4.25 -8.90
C THR A 225 7.77 -3.53 -8.28
N LEU A 226 7.82 -2.20 -8.21
CA LEU A 226 6.71 -1.37 -7.73
C LEU A 226 5.53 -1.40 -8.68
N ALA A 227 5.75 -1.48 -9.99
CA ALA A 227 4.66 -1.63 -10.97
C ALA A 227 3.84 -2.91 -10.74
N VAL A 228 4.50 -4.02 -10.36
CA VAL A 228 3.79 -5.25 -9.97
C VAL A 228 3.13 -5.09 -8.60
N ALA A 229 3.84 -4.54 -7.62
CA ALA A 229 3.33 -4.41 -6.24
C ALA A 229 2.10 -3.52 -6.14
N CYS A 230 2.10 -2.42 -6.89
CA CYS A 230 1.07 -1.38 -6.85
C CYS A 230 0.03 -1.54 -7.96
N ALA A 231 0.07 -2.60 -8.77
CA ALA A 231 -0.94 -2.85 -9.78
C ALA A 231 -2.33 -2.86 -9.11
N PRO A 232 -3.27 -2.01 -9.54
CA PRO A 232 -4.56 -1.92 -8.87
C PRO A 232 -5.37 -3.20 -9.15
N ALA A 233 -6.04 -3.71 -8.11
CA ALA A 233 -6.95 -4.85 -8.26
C ALA A 233 -8.30 -4.47 -8.92
N GLU A 234 -8.67 -3.19 -8.83
CA GLU A 234 -9.92 -2.63 -9.31
C GLU A 234 -9.67 -1.34 -10.10
N ALA A 235 -10.68 -0.83 -10.80
CA ALA A 235 -10.58 0.44 -11.49
C ALA A 235 -10.37 1.59 -10.48
N VAL A 236 -9.30 2.36 -10.68
CA VAL A 236 -8.92 3.48 -9.80
C VAL A 236 -8.96 4.80 -10.57
N LEU A 237 -9.27 5.89 -9.87
CA LEU A 237 -9.28 7.24 -10.46
C LEU A 237 -7.87 7.73 -10.79
N THR A 238 -6.88 7.31 -10.00
CA THR A 238 -5.48 7.66 -10.19
C THR A 238 -4.65 6.39 -10.19
N ASP A 239 -3.79 6.22 -11.20
CA ASP A 239 -2.92 5.05 -11.30
C ASP A 239 -1.85 5.03 -10.19
N PRO A 240 -1.92 4.11 -9.21
CA PRO A 240 -0.92 3.96 -8.17
C PRO A 240 0.45 3.54 -8.69
N VAL A 241 0.52 2.79 -9.80
CA VAL A 241 1.80 2.37 -10.41
C VAL A 241 2.56 3.58 -10.90
N ARG A 242 1.88 4.48 -11.60
CA ARG A 242 2.48 5.75 -12.05
C ARG A 242 2.98 6.57 -10.87
N LEU A 243 2.16 6.78 -9.83
CA LEU A 243 2.60 7.56 -8.67
C LEU A 243 3.79 6.93 -7.94
N ALA A 244 3.82 5.61 -7.78
CA ALA A 244 4.93 4.90 -7.14
C ALA A 244 6.23 5.01 -7.95
N THR A 245 6.14 4.84 -9.27
CA THR A 245 7.30 4.93 -10.16
C THR A 245 7.83 6.36 -10.29
N ASP A 246 6.96 7.36 -10.34
CA ASP A 246 7.36 8.78 -10.33
C ASP A 246 7.96 9.18 -8.96
N ALA A 247 7.37 8.75 -7.85
CA ALA A 247 7.94 8.96 -6.52
C ALA A 247 9.35 8.36 -6.42
N LEU A 248 9.58 7.16 -6.96
CA LEU A 248 10.90 6.54 -7.01
C LEU A 248 11.90 7.37 -7.81
N ARG A 249 11.52 7.83 -9.02
CA ARG A 249 12.39 8.65 -9.89
C ARG A 249 12.78 9.97 -9.26
N HIS A 250 11.91 10.54 -8.44
CA HIS A 250 12.14 11.80 -7.75
C HIS A 250 12.77 11.64 -6.36
N GLY A 251 13.17 10.42 -5.97
CA GLY A 251 13.76 10.16 -4.65
C GLY A 251 12.77 10.31 -3.48
N MET A 252 11.47 10.28 -3.77
CA MET A 252 10.38 10.46 -2.80
C MET A 252 9.71 9.13 -2.41
N ALA A 253 10.10 7.99 -3.00
CA ALA A 253 9.49 6.70 -2.72
C ALA A 253 9.52 6.32 -1.22
N GLY A 254 10.59 6.65 -0.50
CA GLY A 254 10.66 6.40 0.94
C GLY A 254 9.66 7.25 1.75
N GLU A 255 9.50 8.52 1.39
CA GLU A 255 8.61 9.46 2.08
C GLU A 255 7.13 9.26 1.74
N LEU A 256 6.83 8.79 0.52
CA LEU A 256 5.47 8.50 0.05
C LEU A 256 5.07 7.03 0.21
N ALA A 257 5.95 6.18 0.75
CA ALA A 257 5.64 4.77 0.99
C ALA A 257 4.36 4.65 1.83
N PRO A 258 3.42 3.75 1.47
CA PRO A 258 2.20 3.47 2.25
C PRO A 258 2.42 3.21 3.75
N GLY A 259 3.54 2.58 4.10
CA GLY A 259 3.95 2.44 5.50
C GLY A 259 5.46 2.28 5.64
N TRP A 260 5.92 2.34 6.88
CA TRP A 260 7.31 2.11 7.25
C TRP A 260 7.41 0.95 8.23
N VAL A 261 8.47 0.17 8.09
CA VAL A 261 8.90 -0.80 9.10
C VAL A 261 10.28 -0.39 9.59
N LEU A 262 10.41 -0.21 10.90
CA LEU A 262 11.61 0.29 11.56
C LEU A 262 12.18 -0.79 12.46
N LEU A 263 13.44 -1.13 12.25
CA LEU A 263 14.21 -1.97 13.16
C LEU A 263 15.10 -1.06 13.99
N ALA A 264 14.89 -1.08 15.30
CA ALA A 264 15.63 -0.25 16.24
C ALA A 264 16.17 -1.06 17.41
N ARG A 265 17.24 -0.58 18.02
CA ARG A 265 17.84 -1.15 19.22
C ARG A 265 17.79 -0.13 20.36
N ARG A 266 17.32 -0.54 21.53
CA ARG A 266 17.40 0.30 22.73
C ARG A 266 18.86 0.44 23.13
N ARG A 267 19.33 1.67 23.38
CA ARG A 267 20.69 1.90 23.88
C ARG A 267 20.88 1.15 25.20
N ALA A 268 22.09 0.67 25.45
CA ALA A 268 22.41 0.14 26.76
C ALA A 268 22.36 1.32 27.75
N ASP A 269 21.88 1.07 28.96
CA ASP A 269 22.08 2.02 30.04
C ASP A 269 23.57 2.00 30.36
N ASP A 270 24.33 2.90 29.74
CA ASP A 270 25.74 3.11 30.04
C ASP A 270 25.79 3.73 31.44
N GLY A 271 25.81 2.88 32.47
CA GLY A 271 25.85 3.26 33.88
C GLY A 271 27.17 3.92 34.29
N SER A 272 27.55 5.03 33.65
CA SER A 272 28.60 5.94 34.11
C SER A 272 28.47 7.31 33.44
N ASP A 273 27.93 8.28 34.17
CA ASP A 273 28.28 9.70 34.00
C ASP A 273 29.78 9.85 34.27
N ASP A 274 30.60 9.69 33.23
CA ASP A 274 31.98 10.18 33.22
C ASP A 274 32.02 11.41 32.29
N PRO A 275 32.02 12.64 32.83
CA PRO A 275 31.87 13.86 32.04
C PRO A 275 33.10 14.22 31.19
N ASP A 276 34.12 13.36 31.11
CA ASP A 276 35.40 13.69 30.43
C ASP A 276 35.64 12.96 29.09
N ARG A 277 34.64 12.30 28.50
CA ARG A 277 34.76 11.78 27.12
C ARG A 277 34.34 12.82 26.08
N GLY A 278 35.31 13.66 25.76
CA GLY A 278 35.29 14.58 24.63
C GLY A 278 34.89 13.93 23.29
N SER A 279 34.10 14.69 22.55
CA SER A 279 33.77 14.59 21.13
C SER A 279 34.85 13.89 20.27
N GLY A 280 34.43 12.87 19.51
CA GLY A 280 35.11 12.47 18.28
C GLY A 280 35.58 11.02 18.17
N ALA A 281 34.69 10.04 18.26
CA ALA A 281 34.82 8.78 17.53
C ALA A 281 33.53 7.97 17.64
N ARG A 282 32.93 7.64 16.48
CA ARG A 282 31.87 6.64 16.35
C ARG A 282 32.45 5.33 16.92
N PRO A 283 31.92 4.74 18.00
CA PRO A 283 32.44 3.47 18.49
C PRO A 283 32.25 2.45 17.38
N ALA A 284 33.35 1.81 16.98
CA ALA A 284 33.32 0.69 16.06
C ALA A 284 32.32 -0.33 16.62
N ALA A 285 31.35 -0.69 15.77
CA ALA A 285 30.30 -1.65 16.06
C ALA A 285 30.88 -2.84 16.84
N GLY A 286 30.50 -2.97 18.10
CA GLY A 286 30.73 -4.18 18.86
C GLY A 286 30.17 -5.34 18.04
N ALA A 287 31.03 -6.32 17.75
CA ALA A 287 30.72 -7.45 16.91
C ALA A 287 29.35 -8.04 17.29
N ASP A 288 28.41 -7.96 16.36
CA ASP A 288 27.14 -8.66 16.50
C ASP A 288 27.46 -10.17 16.65
N PRO A 289 26.90 -10.87 17.65
CA PRO A 289 26.93 -12.33 17.63
C PRO A 289 26.27 -12.82 16.32
N PRO A 290 26.56 -14.04 15.84
CA PRO A 290 26.13 -14.54 14.53
C PRO A 290 24.59 -14.69 14.46
N GLY A 291 23.89 -13.57 14.30
CA GLY A 291 22.48 -13.43 14.03
C GLY A 291 22.36 -12.71 12.70
N GLY A 292 21.67 -13.33 11.74
CA GLY A 292 21.65 -12.89 10.35
C GLY A 292 21.48 -11.38 10.18
N GLN A 293 22.35 -10.80 9.35
CA GLN A 293 22.26 -9.40 8.95
C GLN A 293 20.87 -9.11 8.37
N PRO A 294 20.23 -7.98 8.76
CA PRO A 294 18.96 -7.58 8.20
C PRO A 294 19.04 -7.51 6.66
N PRO A 295 17.98 -7.92 5.95
CA PRO A 295 17.95 -7.82 4.49
C PRO A 295 17.96 -6.35 4.05
N ALA A 296 18.59 -5.98 2.94
CA ALA A 296 18.51 -4.60 2.45
C ALA A 296 17.16 -4.27 1.79
N ALA A 297 16.51 -5.29 1.23
CA ALA A 297 15.11 -5.24 0.79
C ALA A 297 14.50 -6.65 0.77
N VAL A 298 13.17 -6.72 0.81
CA VAL A 298 12.39 -7.96 0.70
C VAL A 298 11.30 -7.78 -0.36
N LEU A 299 11.22 -8.71 -1.31
CA LEU A 299 10.36 -8.66 -2.48
C LEU A 299 9.49 -9.93 -2.54
N ALA A 300 8.23 -9.85 -2.13
CA ALA A 300 7.27 -10.96 -2.19
C ALA A 300 6.39 -10.95 -3.45
N THR A 301 6.60 -10.03 -4.39
CA THR A 301 5.88 -9.95 -5.68
C THR A 301 6.29 -10.99 -6.72
N ALA A 302 7.33 -11.78 -6.42
CA ALA A 302 7.74 -12.91 -7.24
C ALA A 302 7.88 -14.10 -6.31
N GLU A 303 7.19 -15.19 -6.61
CA GLU A 303 7.34 -16.45 -5.89
C GLU A 303 8.56 -17.22 -6.43
N PRO A 304 9.45 -17.73 -5.56
CA PRO A 304 9.52 -17.52 -4.11
C PRO A 304 10.01 -16.09 -3.73
N THR A 305 9.56 -15.60 -2.56
CA THR A 305 9.96 -14.29 -1.99
C THR A 305 11.46 -14.08 -2.12
N GLY A 306 11.89 -12.95 -2.68
CA GLY A 306 13.29 -12.60 -2.85
C GLY A 306 13.79 -11.64 -1.78
N VAL A 307 15.06 -11.75 -1.41
CA VAL A 307 15.78 -10.81 -0.55
C VAL A 307 16.91 -10.19 -1.35
N LEU A 308 17.05 -8.86 -1.27
CA LEU A 308 18.20 -8.16 -1.85
C LEU A 308 19.32 -8.00 -0.82
N ARG A 309 20.55 -8.22 -1.28
CA ARG A 309 21.76 -8.00 -0.50
C ARG A 309 22.85 -7.33 -1.35
N PRO A 310 23.71 -6.51 -0.76
CA PRO A 310 24.85 -5.96 -1.47
C PRO A 310 25.78 -7.09 -1.93
N ALA A 311 26.29 -7.00 -3.15
CA ALA A 311 27.28 -7.93 -3.68
C ALA A 311 28.70 -7.48 -3.27
N ALA A 312 29.61 -8.43 -3.02
CA ALA A 312 31.00 -8.10 -2.68
C ALA A 312 31.73 -7.31 -3.79
N ALA A 313 31.36 -7.55 -5.05
CA ALA A 313 31.92 -6.85 -6.22
C ALA A 313 31.20 -5.52 -6.54
N GLY A 314 30.29 -5.06 -5.67
CA GLY A 314 29.40 -3.93 -5.94
C GLY A 314 28.11 -4.35 -6.65
N GLY A 315 27.06 -3.54 -6.48
CA GLY A 315 25.70 -3.84 -6.95
C GLY A 315 24.92 -4.75 -5.99
N TRP A 316 23.87 -5.39 -6.50
CA TRP A 316 22.90 -6.14 -5.70
C TRP A 316 22.72 -7.57 -6.17
N LEU A 317 22.55 -8.49 -5.22
CA LEU A 317 22.14 -9.87 -5.46
C LEU A 317 20.72 -10.08 -4.94
N ARG A 318 19.88 -10.72 -5.74
CA ARG A 318 18.56 -11.22 -5.35
C ARG A 318 18.64 -12.71 -5.03
N ARG A 319 18.28 -13.09 -3.81
CA ARG A 319 18.27 -14.48 -3.35
C ARG A 319 16.86 -14.89 -2.94
N PRO A 320 16.38 -16.10 -3.28
CA PRO A 320 15.16 -16.64 -2.70
C PRO A 320 15.28 -16.70 -1.18
N ALA A 321 14.25 -16.26 -0.45
CA ALA A 321 14.17 -16.34 0.99
C ALA A 321 14.33 -17.81 1.43
N GLY A 322 15.17 -18.05 2.44
CA GLY A 322 15.46 -19.39 2.95
C GLY A 322 16.37 -20.27 2.07
N SER A 323 16.69 -19.89 0.84
CA SER A 323 17.67 -20.63 0.02
C SER A 323 19.08 -20.46 0.58
N ALA A 324 19.96 -21.45 0.38
CA ALA A 324 21.41 -21.39 0.67
C ALA A 324 22.24 -20.80 -0.50
N ALA A 325 21.67 -20.73 -1.70
CA ALA A 325 22.38 -20.45 -2.94
C ALA A 325 22.96 -19.03 -3.03
N ASP A 326 24.01 -18.88 -3.82
CA ASP A 326 24.53 -17.59 -4.26
C ASP A 326 23.45 -16.90 -5.10
N GLY A 327 23.00 -15.72 -4.67
CA GLY A 327 21.89 -15.00 -5.31
C GLY A 327 22.19 -14.64 -6.77
N VAL A 328 21.15 -14.29 -7.51
CA VAL A 328 21.27 -13.82 -8.90
C VAL A 328 21.54 -12.32 -8.91
N ALA A 329 22.46 -11.85 -9.74
CA ALA A 329 22.71 -10.42 -9.89
C ALA A 329 21.45 -9.66 -10.34
N VAL A 330 21.18 -8.53 -9.69
CA VAL A 330 20.11 -7.62 -10.08
C VAL A 330 20.58 -6.82 -11.30
N PRO A 331 19.87 -6.87 -12.44
CA PRO A 331 20.28 -6.14 -13.63
C PRO A 331 20.21 -4.63 -13.40
N ALA A 332 21.19 -3.91 -13.92
CA ALA A 332 21.27 -2.46 -13.88
C ALA A 332 20.73 -1.85 -15.17
N GLY A 333 20.10 -0.66 -15.08
CA GLY A 333 19.61 0.09 -16.23
C GLY A 333 18.12 0.47 -16.16
N PRO A 334 17.62 1.24 -17.15
CA PRO A 334 16.21 1.57 -17.30
C PRO A 334 15.37 0.35 -17.68
N THR A 335 14.05 0.43 -17.43
CA THR A 335 13.10 -0.48 -18.09
C THR A 335 13.02 -0.19 -19.59
N LEU A 336 12.75 -1.21 -20.41
CA LEU A 336 12.48 -1.03 -21.85
C LEU A 336 11.31 -0.06 -22.06
N TRP A 337 10.27 -0.17 -21.23
CA TRP A 337 9.15 0.77 -21.17
C TRP A 337 9.62 2.23 -21.09
N ARG A 338 10.55 2.54 -20.17
CA ARG A 338 11.05 3.92 -19.98
C ARG A 338 11.83 4.41 -21.20
N VAL A 339 12.62 3.53 -21.83
CA VAL A 339 13.38 3.89 -23.04
C VAL A 339 12.44 4.14 -24.22
N LEU A 340 11.44 3.27 -24.42
CA LEU A 340 10.39 3.43 -25.43
C LEU A 340 9.59 4.72 -25.23
N LEU A 341 9.11 4.96 -24.00
CA LEU A 341 8.36 6.18 -23.66
C LEU A 341 9.19 7.44 -23.96
N THR A 342 10.47 7.44 -23.57
CA THR A 342 11.37 8.57 -23.84
C THR A 342 11.55 8.83 -25.34
N ALA A 343 11.66 7.78 -26.15
CA ALA A 343 11.76 7.90 -27.61
C ALA A 343 10.44 8.41 -28.22
N CYS A 344 9.29 7.92 -27.74
CA CYS A 344 7.97 8.42 -28.14
C CYS A 344 7.79 9.91 -27.83
N LEU A 345 8.13 10.35 -26.62
CA LEU A 345 8.04 11.75 -26.20
C LEU A 345 8.95 12.68 -27.01
N ARG A 346 10.06 12.15 -27.55
CA ARG A 346 10.97 12.88 -28.45
C ARG A 346 10.54 12.80 -29.92
N HIS A 347 9.46 12.09 -30.22
CA HIS A 347 9.03 11.76 -31.59
C HIS A 347 10.11 11.06 -32.42
N ASP A 348 11.01 10.30 -31.77
CA ASP A 348 12.09 9.55 -32.43
C ASP A 348 11.58 8.20 -32.93
N LEU A 349 10.83 8.24 -34.03
CA LEU A 349 10.25 7.04 -34.66
C LEU A 349 11.30 5.99 -35.08
N PRO A 350 12.49 6.35 -35.62
CA PRO A 350 13.56 5.39 -35.86
C PRO A 350 13.96 4.63 -34.59
N ALA A 351 14.25 5.33 -33.48
CA ALA A 351 14.65 4.67 -32.23
C ALA A 351 13.54 3.76 -31.68
N VAL A 352 12.28 4.19 -31.73
CA VAL A 352 11.14 3.35 -31.34
C VAL A 352 11.09 2.07 -32.17
N ARG A 353 11.25 2.18 -33.50
CA ARG A 353 11.20 1.01 -34.39
C ARG A 353 12.32 0.02 -34.09
N ASP A 354 13.53 0.50 -33.87
CA ASP A 354 14.68 -0.35 -33.58
C ASP A 354 14.50 -1.07 -32.25
N LEU A 355 14.07 -0.36 -31.20
CA LEU A 355 13.75 -0.95 -29.89
C LEU A 355 12.66 -2.03 -29.96
N LEU A 356 11.57 -1.76 -30.70
CA LEU A 356 10.48 -2.71 -30.88
C LEU A 356 10.94 -3.95 -31.65
N ARG A 357 11.75 -3.77 -32.70
CA ARG A 357 12.31 -4.88 -33.48
C ARG A 357 13.24 -5.75 -32.63
N ASP A 358 14.16 -5.14 -31.91
CA ASP A 358 15.12 -5.86 -31.06
C ASP A 358 14.40 -6.63 -29.94
N TRP A 359 13.42 -6.01 -29.30
CA TRP A 359 12.59 -6.67 -28.29
C TRP A 359 11.83 -7.87 -28.86
N GLN A 360 11.15 -7.68 -30.00
CA GLN A 360 10.23 -8.68 -30.54
C GLN A 360 10.92 -9.80 -31.33
N ALA A 361 12.16 -9.59 -31.79
CA ALA A 361 12.98 -10.63 -32.41
C ALA A 361 13.68 -11.56 -31.40
N GLY A 362 13.81 -11.11 -30.14
CA GLY A 362 14.52 -11.84 -29.09
C GLY A 362 13.70 -12.90 -28.36
N ASN A 363 14.37 -13.68 -27.50
CA ASN A 363 13.74 -14.63 -26.57
C ASN A 363 12.83 -13.96 -25.51
N ALA A 364 12.92 -12.64 -25.38
CA ALA A 364 12.14 -11.83 -24.45
C ALA A 364 10.90 -11.18 -25.08
N ALA A 365 10.54 -11.52 -26.33
CA ALA A 365 9.42 -10.91 -27.05
C ALA A 365 8.08 -10.96 -26.30
N GLY A 366 7.85 -12.04 -25.54
CA GLY A 366 6.66 -12.24 -24.70
C GLY A 366 6.73 -11.62 -23.31
N VAL A 367 7.83 -10.97 -22.95
CA VAL A 367 8.00 -10.31 -21.64
C VAL A 367 7.52 -8.86 -21.77
N PRO A 368 6.62 -8.38 -20.89
CA PRO A 368 6.19 -7.00 -20.94
C PRO A 368 7.34 -5.98 -20.85
N ALA A 369 7.22 -4.85 -21.54
CA ALA A 369 8.28 -3.84 -21.62
C ALA A 369 8.67 -3.22 -20.26
N ASP A 370 7.74 -3.13 -19.31
CA ASP A 370 7.97 -2.70 -17.92
C ASP A 370 8.62 -3.80 -17.06
N ARG A 371 8.79 -5.01 -17.60
CA ARG A 371 9.43 -6.19 -16.97
C ARG A 371 10.75 -6.57 -17.68
N LEU A 372 11.29 -5.69 -18.52
CA LEU A 372 12.57 -5.84 -19.20
C LEU A 372 13.51 -4.72 -18.82
N ILE A 373 14.75 -5.06 -18.44
CA ILE A 373 15.81 -4.09 -18.18
C ILE A 373 16.72 -3.99 -19.40
N VAL A 374 17.03 -2.77 -19.81
CA VAL A 374 18.02 -2.49 -20.86
C VAL A 374 19.36 -2.25 -20.18
N GLU A 375 20.26 -3.23 -20.25
CA GLU A 375 21.60 -3.09 -19.68
C GLU A 375 22.49 -2.14 -20.49
N PRO A 376 23.59 -1.64 -19.90
CA PRO A 376 24.66 -0.99 -20.65
C PRO A 376 25.11 -1.88 -21.82
N GLY A 377 24.97 -1.39 -23.05
CA GLY A 377 25.22 -2.17 -24.27
C GLY A 377 23.97 -2.66 -25.01
N GLY A 378 22.77 -2.34 -24.51
CA GLY A 378 21.50 -2.60 -25.21
C GLY A 378 20.93 -4.01 -25.01
N ARG A 379 21.58 -4.85 -24.20
CA ARG A 379 21.09 -6.19 -23.90
C ARG A 379 19.80 -6.12 -23.07
N LEU A 380 18.77 -6.85 -23.50
CA LEU A 380 17.51 -6.96 -22.77
C LEU A 380 17.56 -8.10 -21.74
N VAL A 381 17.25 -7.79 -20.48
CA VAL A 381 17.22 -8.74 -19.37
C VAL A 381 15.79 -8.90 -18.85
N PRO A 382 15.19 -10.09 -18.98
CA PRO A 382 13.83 -10.34 -18.52
C PRO A 382 13.76 -10.50 -16.99
N LEU A 383 12.79 -9.86 -16.36
CA LEU A 383 12.45 -10.03 -14.93
C LEU A 383 11.25 -10.97 -14.70
N ALA A 384 10.68 -11.49 -15.77
CA ALA A 384 9.53 -12.39 -15.78
C ALA A 384 9.69 -13.41 -16.93
N PRO A 385 9.07 -14.60 -16.83
CA PRO A 385 9.03 -15.52 -17.95
C PRO A 385 8.34 -14.89 -19.17
N ALA A 386 8.77 -15.27 -20.37
CA ALA A 386 8.15 -14.82 -21.61
C ALA A 386 6.80 -15.50 -21.83
N GLY A 387 5.76 -14.70 -22.07
CA GLY A 387 4.43 -15.17 -22.48
C GLY A 387 4.20 -15.00 -23.98
N ASP A 388 2.98 -14.62 -24.36
CA ASP A 388 2.62 -14.29 -25.73
C ASP A 388 3.18 -12.90 -26.15
N PRO A 389 4.00 -12.82 -27.21
CA PRO A 389 4.49 -11.54 -27.73
C PRO A 389 3.40 -10.52 -28.08
N ALA A 390 2.25 -10.99 -28.60
CA ALA A 390 1.14 -10.10 -28.92
C ALA A 390 0.51 -9.49 -27.66
N ALA A 391 0.35 -10.29 -26.61
CA ALA A 391 -0.10 -9.80 -25.30
C ALA A 391 0.86 -8.75 -24.71
N ALA A 392 2.17 -8.94 -24.88
CA ALA A 392 3.17 -7.99 -24.39
C ALA A 392 3.11 -6.64 -25.13
N LEU A 393 2.88 -6.65 -26.45
CA LEU A 393 2.66 -5.44 -27.25
C LEU A 393 1.33 -4.74 -26.92
N ARG A 394 0.23 -5.50 -26.73
CA ARG A 394 -1.05 -4.94 -26.27
C ARG A 394 -0.93 -4.25 -24.93
N ARG A 395 -0.24 -4.87 -23.96
CA ARG A 395 0.05 -4.24 -22.66
C ARG A 395 0.88 -2.96 -22.81
N CYS A 396 1.85 -2.93 -23.73
CA CYS A 396 2.61 -1.72 -24.02
C CYS A 396 1.73 -0.61 -24.60
N ALA A 397 0.81 -0.93 -25.51
CA ALA A 397 -0.16 0.01 -26.05
C ALA A 397 -1.10 0.54 -24.96
N ALA A 398 -1.62 -0.34 -24.10
CA ALA A 398 -2.47 0.04 -22.98
C ALA A 398 -1.77 1.03 -22.03
N LEU A 399 -0.49 0.78 -21.71
CA LEU A 399 0.31 1.68 -20.87
C LEU A 399 0.54 3.06 -21.53
N LEU A 400 0.74 3.13 -22.86
CA LEU A 400 0.89 4.40 -23.58
C LEU A 400 -0.39 5.23 -23.53
N LEU A 401 -1.54 4.59 -23.74
CA LEU A 401 -2.85 5.25 -23.73
C LEU A 401 -3.27 5.66 -22.32
N ALA A 402 -3.12 4.76 -21.33
CA ALA A 402 -3.51 5.04 -19.95
C ALA A 402 -2.67 6.15 -19.30
N GLY A 403 -1.41 6.32 -19.73
CA GLY A 403 -0.52 7.36 -19.22
C GLY A 403 -0.79 8.77 -19.74
N ASP A 404 -1.73 8.93 -20.68
CA ASP A 404 -1.98 10.19 -21.42
C ASP A 404 -0.67 10.83 -21.95
N HIS A 405 0.27 9.96 -22.35
CA HIS A 405 1.57 10.41 -22.80
C HIS A 405 1.49 10.81 -24.28
N PRO A 406 2.08 11.96 -24.67
CA PRO A 406 2.24 12.29 -26.08
C PRO A 406 2.92 11.14 -26.82
N HIS A 407 2.25 10.58 -27.81
CA HIS A 407 2.79 9.56 -28.69
C HIS A 407 2.68 9.99 -30.15
N PRO A 408 3.57 9.51 -31.05
CA PRO A 408 3.65 9.98 -32.43
C PRO A 408 2.49 9.50 -33.33
N TRP A 409 1.48 8.82 -32.79
CA TRP A 409 0.35 8.22 -33.53
C TRP A 409 -1.00 8.78 -33.09
N PRO A 410 -1.33 10.04 -33.40
CA PRO A 410 -2.56 10.68 -32.92
C PRO A 410 -3.85 10.03 -33.43
N ALA A 411 -3.79 9.23 -34.50
CA ALA A 411 -4.95 8.51 -35.05
C ALA A 411 -5.30 7.23 -34.27
N ALA A 412 -4.37 6.67 -33.49
CA ALA A 412 -4.61 5.43 -32.76
C ALA A 412 -5.40 5.72 -31.49
N THR A 413 -6.72 5.53 -31.55
CA THR A 413 -7.64 5.88 -30.45
C THR A 413 -7.91 4.73 -29.50
N GLY A 414 -7.54 3.50 -29.89
CA GLY A 414 -7.78 2.29 -29.12
C GLY A 414 -6.54 1.44 -28.93
N GLU A 415 -6.56 0.63 -27.87
CA GLU A 415 -5.46 -0.28 -27.51
C GLU A 415 -5.12 -1.25 -28.64
N ALA A 416 -6.13 -1.88 -29.25
CA ALA A 416 -5.91 -2.87 -30.32
C ALA A 416 -5.29 -2.25 -31.57
N GLU A 417 -5.73 -1.06 -31.96
CA GLU A 417 -5.20 -0.32 -33.10
C GLU A 417 -3.73 0.07 -32.87
N LEU A 418 -3.43 0.64 -31.69
CA LEU A 418 -2.06 1.00 -31.34
C LEU A 418 -1.18 -0.25 -31.25
N ALA A 419 -1.66 -1.36 -30.69
CA ALA A 419 -0.92 -2.62 -30.63
C ALA A 419 -0.59 -3.17 -32.02
N ALA A 420 -1.52 -3.08 -32.99
CA ALA A 420 -1.29 -3.48 -34.37
C ALA A 420 -0.22 -2.61 -35.05
N ILE A 421 -0.22 -1.29 -34.79
CA ILE A 421 0.81 -0.37 -35.26
C ILE A 421 2.18 -0.76 -34.68
N LEU A 422 2.26 -1.00 -33.37
CA LEU A 422 3.50 -1.42 -32.71
C LEU A 422 4.01 -2.77 -33.25
N ALA A 423 3.11 -3.72 -33.51
CA ALA A 423 3.45 -5.01 -34.13
C ALA A 423 4.04 -4.83 -35.54
N GLY A 424 3.43 -3.98 -36.37
CA GLY A 424 3.95 -3.66 -37.70
C GLY A 424 5.33 -3.00 -37.65
N MET A 425 5.58 -2.11 -36.68
CA MET A 425 6.90 -1.50 -36.47
C MET A 425 7.96 -2.52 -36.03
N ALA A 426 7.56 -3.48 -35.20
CA ALA A 426 8.40 -4.60 -34.80
C ALA A 426 8.70 -5.59 -35.95
N GLY A 427 8.08 -5.42 -37.13
CA GLY A 427 8.20 -6.34 -38.26
C GLY A 427 7.38 -7.62 -38.11
N ARG A 428 6.36 -7.62 -37.24
CA ARG A 428 5.39 -8.72 -37.10
C ARG A 428 4.14 -8.44 -37.92
N ASP A 429 3.45 -9.51 -38.30
CA ASP A 429 2.15 -9.41 -38.96
C ASP A 429 1.12 -8.83 -37.98
N PRO A 430 0.45 -7.70 -38.26
CA PRO A 430 -0.57 -7.14 -37.37
C PRO A 430 -1.73 -8.11 -37.13
N ALA A 431 -2.03 -9.05 -38.05
CA ALA A 431 -3.05 -10.07 -37.84
C ALA A 431 -2.69 -11.06 -36.73
N SER A 432 -1.40 -11.22 -36.41
CA SER A 432 -0.94 -12.02 -35.28
C SER A 432 -1.08 -11.32 -33.93
N ALA A 433 -1.46 -10.03 -33.92
CA ALA A 433 -1.75 -9.27 -32.70
C ALA A 433 -3.23 -9.36 -32.27
N GLU A 434 -4.11 -9.91 -33.10
CA GLU A 434 -5.49 -10.22 -32.71
C GLU A 434 -5.53 -11.56 -31.94
N PRO A 435 -6.28 -11.66 -30.84
CA PRO A 435 -6.40 -12.94 -30.13
C PRO A 435 -7.05 -13.97 -31.06
N ALA A 436 -6.47 -15.17 -31.10
CA ALA A 436 -7.08 -16.35 -31.70
C ALA A 436 -8.43 -16.63 -30.98
N GLY A 437 -9.50 -15.98 -31.44
CA GLY A 437 -10.81 -15.98 -30.79
C GLY A 437 -11.69 -14.75 -31.07
N ALA A 438 -11.14 -13.64 -31.56
CA ALA A 438 -11.93 -12.44 -31.91
C ALA A 438 -12.24 -12.38 -33.41
N GLY A 439 -12.97 -13.37 -33.93
CA GLY A 439 -13.77 -13.11 -35.13
C GLY A 439 -14.91 -12.14 -34.77
N PRO A 440 -15.53 -11.43 -35.74
CA PRO A 440 -16.70 -10.59 -35.48
C PRO A 440 -17.91 -11.49 -35.19
N GLY A 441 -17.96 -12.05 -33.98
CA GLY A 441 -19.10 -12.75 -33.43
C GLY A 441 -19.93 -11.78 -32.58
N PRO A 442 -21.26 -11.77 -32.69
CA PRO A 442 -22.09 -10.90 -31.87
C PRO A 442 -21.91 -11.22 -30.39
N VAL A 443 -21.70 -10.18 -29.59
CA VAL A 443 -21.50 -10.22 -28.13
C VAL A 443 -22.76 -10.77 -27.46
N VAL A 444 -22.69 -12.03 -27.02
CA VAL A 444 -23.68 -12.64 -26.11
C VAL A 444 -23.05 -12.66 -24.72
N PRO A 445 -23.59 -11.94 -23.71
CA PRO A 445 -23.07 -12.03 -22.36
C PRO A 445 -23.55 -13.34 -21.71
N ALA A 446 -22.60 -14.21 -21.40
CA ALA A 446 -22.80 -15.40 -20.60
C ALA A 446 -22.92 -15.00 -19.11
N GLY A 447 -24.10 -15.22 -18.54
CA GLY A 447 -24.31 -15.22 -17.09
C GLY A 447 -25.08 -16.47 -16.71
N ARG A 448 -24.39 -17.46 -16.13
CA ARG A 448 -25.04 -18.56 -15.40
C ARG A 448 -24.14 -19.02 -14.27
N GLU A 449 -24.65 -18.89 -13.05
CA GLU A 449 -24.31 -19.74 -11.92
C GLU A 449 -25.48 -20.70 -11.61
N PRO A 450 -25.24 -21.80 -10.86
CA PRO A 450 -26.03 -23.03 -10.90
C PRO A 450 -27.05 -23.14 -9.76
N ASP A 451 -28.04 -24.03 -9.90
CA ASP A 451 -28.78 -24.58 -8.75
C ASP A 451 -29.21 -26.05 -9.05
N PRO A 452 -29.30 -26.94 -8.04
CA PRO A 452 -29.25 -28.40 -8.19
C PRO A 452 -30.61 -29.11 -8.19
N ALA A 453 -30.55 -30.40 -8.51
CA ALA A 453 -31.53 -31.47 -8.26
C ALA A 453 -32.80 -31.53 -9.12
N ALA A 454 -32.85 -32.52 -10.02
CA ALA A 454 -33.68 -33.75 -9.89
C ALA A 454 -34.12 -34.32 -11.26
N GLY A 455 -33.84 -35.62 -11.47
CA GLY A 455 -34.82 -36.56 -12.03
C GLY A 455 -34.86 -36.88 -13.53
N SER A 456 -34.19 -37.99 -13.89
CA SER A 456 -34.68 -39.07 -14.77
C SER A 456 -34.59 -38.94 -16.32
N ALA A 457 -34.01 -39.99 -16.90
CA ALA A 457 -33.69 -40.27 -18.31
C ALA A 457 -34.88 -40.89 -19.11
N PRO A 458 -34.71 -41.54 -20.29
CA PRO A 458 -33.76 -41.39 -21.42
C PRO A 458 -34.45 -41.34 -22.82
N GLY A 459 -33.72 -40.96 -23.90
CA GLY A 459 -34.11 -41.31 -25.28
C GLY A 459 -33.46 -40.46 -26.38
N ALA A 460 -32.46 -40.99 -27.07
CA ALA A 460 -31.86 -40.45 -28.31
C ALA A 460 -32.62 -40.97 -29.56
N PRO A 461 -32.25 -40.66 -30.84
CA PRO A 461 -31.29 -39.69 -31.41
C PRO A 461 -31.88 -38.85 -32.59
N GLY A 462 -31.13 -37.88 -33.14
CA GLY A 462 -31.42 -37.34 -34.47
C GLY A 462 -30.85 -35.94 -34.76
N GLU A 463 -29.66 -35.90 -35.34
CA GLU A 463 -29.07 -34.72 -35.97
C GLU A 463 -29.96 -34.21 -37.12
N ARG A 464 -30.46 -32.98 -36.99
CA ARG A 464 -30.88 -32.12 -38.12
C ARG A 464 -30.46 -30.68 -37.82
N GLU A 465 -29.84 -30.07 -38.82
CA GLU A 465 -29.41 -28.67 -38.92
C GLU A 465 -30.22 -27.70 -38.06
N ARG A 466 -29.60 -27.22 -36.97
CA ARG A 466 -30.13 -26.10 -36.18
C ARG A 466 -29.84 -24.80 -36.91
N ARG A 467 -30.81 -24.35 -37.68
CA ARG A 467 -30.99 -22.94 -38.04
C ARG A 467 -31.05 -22.15 -36.71
N PRO A 468 -30.30 -21.05 -36.53
CA PRO A 468 -30.39 -20.26 -35.30
C PRO A 468 -31.83 -19.75 -35.16
N ASP A 469 -32.48 -20.09 -34.04
CA ASP A 469 -33.78 -19.56 -33.66
C ASP A 469 -33.66 -18.04 -33.57
N MET A 470 -34.27 -17.35 -34.53
CA MET A 470 -34.41 -15.91 -34.48
C MET A 470 -35.28 -15.58 -33.26
N PRO A 471 -34.81 -14.73 -32.32
CA PRO A 471 -35.60 -14.38 -31.15
C PRO A 471 -36.95 -13.84 -31.59
N ALA A 472 -38.02 -14.35 -30.98
CA ALA A 472 -39.37 -13.97 -31.34
C ALA A 472 -39.49 -12.44 -31.24
N PHE A 473 -40.17 -11.78 -32.18
CA PHE A 473 -40.31 -10.31 -32.25
C PHE A 473 -40.64 -9.64 -30.90
N ARG A 474 -41.40 -10.34 -30.04
CA ARG A 474 -41.74 -9.91 -28.68
C ARG A 474 -40.53 -9.76 -27.74
N GLU A 475 -39.51 -10.60 -27.87
CA GLU A 475 -38.27 -10.52 -27.09
C GLU A 475 -37.38 -9.39 -27.55
N LEU A 476 -37.34 -9.11 -28.85
CA LEU A 476 -36.64 -7.94 -29.41
C LEU A 476 -37.29 -6.64 -28.92
N VAL A 477 -38.63 -6.57 -28.89
CA VAL A 477 -39.34 -5.40 -28.34
C VAL A 477 -39.04 -5.21 -26.86
N ARG A 478 -39.05 -6.28 -26.05
CA ARG A 478 -38.69 -6.19 -24.61
C ARG A 478 -37.24 -5.75 -24.39
N THR A 479 -36.32 -6.25 -25.20
CA THR A 479 -34.91 -5.88 -25.13
C THR A 479 -34.71 -4.41 -25.50
N ARG A 480 -35.38 -3.94 -26.56
CA ARG A 480 -35.40 -2.53 -26.93
C ARG A 480 -35.94 -1.66 -25.79
N ASP A 481 -37.07 -2.04 -25.21
CA ASP A 481 -37.71 -1.24 -24.14
C ASP A 481 -36.83 -1.16 -22.89
N ARG A 482 -36.15 -2.26 -22.54
CA ARG A 482 -35.15 -2.29 -21.47
C ARG A 482 -33.97 -1.36 -21.78
N LEU A 483 -33.38 -1.44 -22.97
CA LEU A 483 -32.25 -0.59 -23.36
C LEU A 483 -32.64 0.90 -23.41
N VAL A 484 -33.87 1.22 -23.81
CA VAL A 484 -34.41 2.59 -23.76
C VAL A 484 -34.51 3.07 -22.31
N ALA A 485 -34.95 2.23 -21.38
CA ALA A 485 -35.00 2.57 -19.96
C ALA A 485 -33.61 2.75 -19.35
N GLU A 486 -32.67 1.88 -19.66
CA GLU A 486 -31.27 1.98 -19.21
C GLU A 486 -30.60 3.25 -19.76
N LEU A 487 -30.82 3.59 -21.04
CA LEU A 487 -30.31 4.81 -21.65
C LEU A 487 -30.91 6.07 -21.01
N ALA A 488 -32.22 6.05 -20.69
CA ALA A 488 -32.88 7.15 -20.00
C ALA A 488 -32.32 7.34 -18.58
N ALA A 489 -32.06 6.26 -17.85
CA ALA A 489 -31.46 6.31 -16.52
C ALA A 489 -30.02 6.84 -16.56
N ALA A 490 -29.21 6.39 -17.52
CA ALA A 490 -27.84 6.88 -17.71
C ALA A 490 -27.80 8.39 -18.04
N ARG A 491 -28.71 8.88 -18.89
CA ARG A 491 -28.84 10.31 -19.19
C ARG A 491 -29.27 11.12 -17.98
N ALA A 492 -30.24 10.64 -17.21
CA ALA A 492 -30.67 11.31 -15.97
C ALA A 492 -29.54 11.40 -14.93
N ALA A 493 -28.70 10.37 -14.84
CA ALA A 493 -27.51 10.38 -13.99
C ALA A 493 -26.47 11.40 -14.48
N ALA A 494 -26.21 11.47 -15.79
CA ALA A 494 -25.32 12.47 -16.37
C ALA A 494 -25.80 13.91 -16.09
N ASP A 495 -27.09 14.20 -16.31
CA ASP A 495 -27.69 15.51 -16.02
C ASP A 495 -27.58 15.86 -14.52
N ALA A 496 -27.67 14.87 -13.63
CA ALA A 496 -27.50 15.08 -12.19
C ALA A 496 -26.07 15.45 -11.82
N TRP A 497 -25.08 14.80 -12.44
CA TRP A 497 -23.67 15.14 -12.25
C TRP A 497 -23.33 16.54 -12.78
N GLU A 498 -23.84 16.91 -13.96
CA GLU A 498 -23.64 18.25 -14.50
C GLU A 498 -24.19 19.35 -13.57
N ARG A 499 -25.37 19.13 -12.97
CA ARG A 499 -25.94 20.06 -11.98
C ARG A 499 -25.06 20.18 -10.74
N LEU A 500 -24.51 19.07 -10.24
CA LEU A 500 -23.67 19.05 -9.05
C LEU A 500 -22.33 19.75 -9.31
N VAL A 501 -21.73 19.55 -10.49
CA VAL A 501 -20.53 20.28 -10.94
C VAL A 501 -20.82 21.78 -11.00
N ALA A 502 -21.91 22.20 -11.65
CA ALA A 502 -22.29 23.61 -11.76
C ALA A 502 -22.61 24.25 -10.39
N GLU A 503 -23.10 23.49 -9.41
CA GLU A 503 -23.27 23.96 -8.04
C GLU A 503 -21.92 24.17 -7.34
N ARG A 504 -20.99 23.22 -7.48
CA ARG A 504 -19.64 23.33 -6.90
C ARG A 504 -18.84 24.47 -7.49
N GLU A 505 -18.92 24.68 -8.81
CA GLU A 505 -18.30 25.83 -9.46
C GLU A 505 -18.84 27.16 -8.94
N ARG A 506 -20.16 27.28 -8.77
CA ARG A 506 -20.78 28.48 -8.17
C ARG A 506 -20.29 28.70 -6.74
N SER A 507 -20.21 27.64 -5.94
CA SER A 507 -19.69 27.71 -4.57
C SER A 507 -18.22 28.13 -4.51
N LEU A 508 -17.39 27.63 -5.44
CA LEU A 508 -15.98 28.03 -5.55
C LEU A 508 -15.83 29.49 -5.98
N VAL A 509 -16.64 29.96 -6.93
CA VAL A 509 -16.67 31.37 -7.33
C VAL A 509 -17.10 32.26 -6.17
N GLU A 510 -18.08 31.85 -5.38
CA GLU A 510 -18.52 32.58 -4.19
C GLU A 510 -17.42 32.63 -3.12
N ALA A 511 -16.80 31.49 -2.80
CA ALA A 511 -15.68 31.42 -1.86
C ALA A 511 -14.50 32.30 -2.30
N ARG A 512 -14.17 32.31 -3.60
CA ARG A 512 -13.14 33.18 -4.18
C ARG A 512 -13.49 34.65 -3.98
N ARG A 513 -14.73 35.06 -4.26
CA ARG A 513 -15.20 36.43 -4.02
C ARG A 513 -15.12 36.81 -2.55
N THR A 514 -15.46 35.92 -1.63
CA THR A 514 -15.31 36.17 -0.18
C THR A 514 -13.84 36.36 0.20
N ILE A 515 -12.95 35.52 -0.31
CA ILE A 515 -11.50 35.65 -0.08
C ILE A 515 -10.99 36.99 -0.64
N ASP A 516 -11.40 37.37 -1.84
CA ASP A 516 -11.00 38.64 -2.47
C ASP A 516 -11.54 39.85 -1.68
N LEU A 517 -12.78 39.80 -1.17
CA LEU A 517 -13.33 40.83 -0.31
C LEU A 517 -12.59 40.95 1.03
N LEU A 518 -12.23 39.82 1.63
CA LEU A 518 -11.45 39.77 2.88
C LEU A 518 -10.01 40.24 2.66
N SER A 519 -9.43 39.98 1.48
CA SER A 519 -8.06 40.35 1.13
C SER A 519 -7.93 41.80 0.67
N ALA A 520 -8.94 42.34 -0.04
CA ALA A 520 -9.00 43.74 -0.46
C ALA A 520 -9.36 44.69 0.70
N ALA A 521 -9.99 44.18 1.75
CA ALA A 521 -10.12 44.89 3.02
C ALA A 521 -8.77 44.87 3.75
N GLY A 522 -7.87 45.79 3.39
CA GLY A 522 -6.57 45.94 4.04
C GLY A 522 -6.68 45.93 5.58
N PRO A 523 -5.61 45.50 6.29
CA PRO A 523 -5.65 45.04 7.69
C PRO A 523 -6.26 46.03 8.70
N ALA A 524 -6.33 47.32 8.36
CA ALA A 524 -6.94 48.36 9.19
C ALA A 524 -8.49 48.41 9.16
N ARG A 525 -9.17 47.90 8.13
CA ARG A 525 -10.65 47.93 8.03
C ARG A 525 -11.33 46.66 8.56
N ALA A 526 -10.73 45.48 8.36
CA ALA A 526 -11.24 44.22 8.92
C ALA A 526 -11.27 44.26 10.47
N GLY A 527 -10.26 44.87 11.09
CA GLY A 527 -10.22 45.08 12.55
C GLY A 527 -11.31 46.02 13.08
N ARG A 528 -11.71 47.06 12.32
CA ARG A 528 -12.76 48.00 12.74
C ARG A 528 -14.18 47.43 12.59
N ALA A 529 -14.43 46.59 11.58
CA ALA A 529 -15.72 45.94 11.41
C ALA A 529 -16.01 44.89 12.52
N LEU A 530 -14.99 44.10 12.89
CA LEU A 530 -15.10 43.11 13.97
C LEU A 530 -15.23 43.75 15.37
N LEU A 531 -14.52 44.84 15.63
CA LEU A 531 -14.65 45.60 16.90
C LEU A 531 -15.94 46.44 16.99
N GLY A 532 -16.51 46.84 15.85
CA GLY A 532 -17.79 47.56 15.79
C GLY A 532 -19.00 46.66 16.08
N GLY A 533 -19.04 45.46 15.49
CA GLY A 533 -20.12 44.49 15.72
C GLY A 533 -20.20 43.99 17.16
N ALA A 534 -19.05 43.82 17.82
CA ALA A 534 -19.00 43.38 19.22
C ALA A 534 -19.53 44.43 20.22
N ARG A 535 -19.46 45.73 19.91
CA ARG A 535 -20.02 46.79 20.77
C ARG A 535 -21.53 46.97 20.57
N ALA A 536 -22.04 46.78 19.36
CA ALA A 536 -23.48 46.84 19.10
C ALA A 536 -24.24 45.64 19.73
N ALA A 537 -23.66 44.43 19.71
CA ALA A 537 -24.26 43.25 20.35
C ALA A 537 -24.35 43.36 21.88
N ARG A 538 -23.37 44.01 22.54
CA ARG A 538 -23.41 44.26 23.99
C ARG A 538 -24.44 45.32 24.41
N GLY A 539 -24.80 46.25 23.51
CA GLY A 539 -25.84 47.25 23.76
C GLY A 539 -27.25 46.63 23.79
N SER A 540 -27.52 45.71 22.88
CA SER A 540 -28.84 45.03 22.77
C SER A 540 -29.07 44.01 23.89
N ALA A 541 -28.03 43.35 24.39
CA ALA A 541 -28.16 42.42 25.52
C ALA A 541 -28.53 43.13 26.84
N ARG A 542 -28.06 44.37 27.07
CA ARG A 542 -28.40 45.14 28.29
C ARG A 542 -29.81 45.72 28.28
N SER A 543 -30.40 45.99 27.12
CA SER A 543 -31.79 46.50 27.01
C SER A 543 -32.85 45.40 27.15
N VAL A 544 -32.49 44.14 26.89
CA VAL A 544 -33.34 42.97 27.12
C VAL A 544 -33.35 42.55 28.59
N VAL A 545 -32.20 42.57 29.27
CA VAL A 545 -32.11 42.23 30.71
C VAL A 545 -32.86 43.27 31.58
N ARG A 546 -32.80 44.56 31.25
CA ARG A 546 -33.58 45.59 31.99
C ARG A 546 -35.10 45.48 31.78
N ARG A 547 -35.56 44.81 30.73
CA ARG A 547 -37.01 44.61 30.48
C ARG A 547 -37.57 43.41 31.24
N TRP A 548 -36.72 42.51 31.72
CA TRP A 548 -37.11 41.33 32.51
C TRP A 548 -37.09 41.57 34.03
N SER A 549 -36.35 42.54 34.53
CA SER A 549 -36.27 42.84 35.98
C SER A 549 -37.30 43.86 36.50
N GLY A 550 -38.30 44.23 35.68
CA GLY A 550 -39.31 45.26 36.02
C GLY A 550 -40.76 44.75 36.14
N ARG A 551 -40.98 43.44 36.19
CA ARG A 551 -42.27 42.83 36.56
C ARG A 551 -42.02 41.74 37.59
N GLY A 552 -41.98 42.16 38.85
CA GLY A 552 -42.05 41.34 40.06
C GLY A 552 -42.76 42.17 41.10
#